data_AF-A0A954R8S6-F1
#
_entry.id   AF-A0A954R8S6-F1
#
_cell.length_a   1.000
_cell.length_b   1.000
_cell.length_c   1.000
_cell.angle_alpha   90.00
_cell.angle_beta   90.00
_cell.angle_gamma   90.00
#
_symmetry.space_group_name_H-M   'P 1'
#
loop_
_entity.id
_entity.type
_entity.pdbx_description
1 polymer ?
#
loop_
_entity_poly.entity_id
_entity_poly.type
_entity_poly.pdbx_seq_one_letter_code
_entity_poly.pdbx_strand_id
1 'polypeptide(L)'
;MLFIVARLITFHFGSPAMLIPYGTDAPIYHLPFATGAMIALNVVASFAVWVGTGGLWYIDSPDGETLQWVKQLTLMYGHGLRPWQWVTSNFLHADILHLASNMFGLWGFGIVVEGKIGWKRFLMVYFGIGIAQGAVEQTMMLFASGGASLGASSIIYGLLAIAMVWAPRNEMQCAFVIYFRPIFFEAQLYTIACVLILMEIGTSLLAGLSWGSQILHLMGAAAGFAVGFYMLKKKMVDCEGWDLLNVWAGREGQSPEERHMSADDLLRQIRKEESRKKQKPVPVAFINPTSSVDSPHAAPATTPAAKPAVSPPANQPGMPLVIAMREAIAQSDPRRAWELYQEFISDPLNWPVPYRELLQTISLFHKRREWMASVPAMESYLEHNGDQPNPVRLKLAQILLEIAKQPDRAAALLEPIEVAQLNEREAALYQKLKSSLPTGEATS
;
A
#
# COMPACT_ATOMS: atom_id res chain seq x y z
N MET A 1 33.72 -24.66 15.49
CA MET A 1 33.58 -23.81 14.28
C MET A 1 32.13 -23.43 13.98
N LEU A 2 31.16 -24.35 13.93
CA LEU A 2 29.74 -24.01 13.69
C LEU A 2 29.15 -23.01 14.70
N PHE A 3 29.51 -23.11 15.99
CA PHE A 3 29.07 -22.14 17.03
C PHE A 3 29.64 -20.72 16.85
N ILE A 4 30.82 -20.59 16.24
CA ILE A 4 31.46 -19.28 15.99
C ILE A 4 30.88 -18.64 14.72
N VAL A 5 30.61 -19.46 13.69
CA VAL A 5 29.90 -19.02 12.49
C VAL A 5 28.45 -18.65 12.83
N ALA A 6 27.78 -19.40 13.70
CA ALA A 6 26.48 -19.03 14.24
C ALA A 6 26.53 -17.72 15.03
N ARG A 7 27.58 -17.43 15.83
CA ARG A 7 27.77 -16.13 16.51
C ARG A 7 28.09 -14.97 15.57
N LEU A 8 28.75 -15.23 14.45
CA LEU A 8 29.03 -14.23 13.41
C LEU A 8 27.80 -13.94 12.52
N ILE A 9 26.87 -14.89 12.44
CA ILE A 9 25.63 -14.79 11.63
C ILE A 9 24.39 -14.50 12.51
N THR A 10 24.47 -14.67 13.84
CA THR A 10 23.36 -14.33 14.74
C THR A 10 23.37 -12.84 15.04
N PHE A 11 22.27 -12.21 14.65
CA PHE A 11 21.87 -10.86 15.01
C PHE A 11 21.47 -10.87 16.48
N HIS A 12 22.44 -10.78 17.38
CA HIS A 12 22.13 -10.45 18.77
C HIS A 12 22.07 -8.93 18.89
N PHE A 13 21.18 -8.43 19.74
CA PHE A 13 21.32 -7.10 20.32
C PHE A 13 22.69 -7.07 21.04
N GLY A 14 23.70 -6.51 20.36
CA GLY A 14 25.13 -6.69 20.67
C GLY A 14 26.06 -6.82 19.44
N SER A 15 25.52 -7.14 18.25
CA SER A 15 26.31 -7.28 17.02
C SER A 15 26.54 -5.93 16.32
N PRO A 16 27.73 -5.67 15.73
CA PRO A 16 28.07 -4.39 15.07
C PRO A 16 27.37 -4.17 13.72
N ALA A 17 26.30 -4.92 13.46
CA ALA A 17 25.51 -4.95 12.24
C ALA A 17 24.09 -4.49 12.57
N MET A 18 23.70 -3.29 12.13
CA MET A 18 22.42 -2.69 12.45
C MET A 18 21.71 -2.21 11.18
N LEU A 19 20.45 -2.63 11.01
CA LEU A 19 19.55 -2.11 9.99
C LEU A 19 18.88 -0.83 10.51
N ILE A 20 19.07 0.26 9.78
CA ILE A 20 18.55 1.58 10.12
C ILE A 20 17.61 2.02 8.99
N PRO A 21 16.29 1.81 9.11
CA PRO A 21 15.35 2.47 8.22
C PRO A 21 15.28 3.96 8.56
N TYR A 22 15.58 4.82 7.59
CA TYR A 22 15.57 6.27 7.78
C TYR A 22 14.56 7.00 6.88
N GLY A 23 14.02 6.34 5.86
CA GLY A 23 13.02 6.91 4.96
C GLY A 23 12.11 5.85 4.36
N THR A 24 10.99 6.29 3.79
CA THR A 24 10.05 5.43 3.05
C THR A 24 9.24 6.25 2.04
N ASP A 25 8.83 5.63 0.95
CA ASP A 25 7.85 6.18 0.00
C ASP A 25 6.39 5.83 0.37
N ALA A 26 6.16 5.14 1.49
CA ALA A 26 4.82 4.80 1.96
C ALA A 26 3.98 6.08 2.22
N PRO A 27 2.71 6.11 1.81
CA PRO A 27 1.87 7.28 2.03
C PRO A 27 1.57 7.48 3.52
N ILE A 28 1.91 8.68 4.01
CA ILE A 28 1.73 9.11 5.40
C ILE A 28 0.62 10.17 5.41
N TYR A 29 -0.61 9.77 5.77
CA TYR A 29 -1.76 10.68 5.83
C TYR A 29 -1.84 11.46 7.15
N HIS A 30 -1.21 10.91 8.19
CA HIS A 30 -1.19 11.48 9.53
C HIS A 30 0.24 11.67 10.00
N LEU A 31 0.52 12.81 10.62
CA LEU A 31 1.83 13.07 11.21
C LEU A 31 2.11 12.07 12.35
N PRO A 32 3.31 11.47 12.40
CA PRO A 32 3.61 10.35 13.29
C PRO A 32 4.03 10.79 14.71
N PHE A 33 3.17 11.55 15.39
CA PHE A 33 3.47 12.10 16.72
C PHE A 33 3.58 11.02 17.80
N ALA A 34 2.76 9.97 17.75
CA ALA A 34 2.80 8.91 18.75
C ALA A 34 4.05 8.04 18.60
N THR A 35 4.52 7.79 17.38
CA THR A 35 5.79 7.11 17.11
C THR A 35 6.95 7.88 17.75
N GLY A 36 7.03 9.19 17.48
CA GLY A 36 8.03 10.07 18.11
C GLY A 36 7.91 10.09 19.64
N ALA A 37 6.69 10.17 20.18
CA ALA A 37 6.46 10.15 21.62
C ALA A 37 6.88 8.81 22.26
N MET A 38 6.56 7.68 21.63
CA MET A 38 6.99 6.36 22.12
C MET A 38 8.51 6.23 22.08
N ILE A 39 9.18 6.73 21.03
CA ILE A 39 10.65 6.76 20.98
C ILE A 39 11.20 7.57 22.15
N ALA A 40 10.70 8.79 22.35
CA ALA A 40 11.15 9.65 23.45
C ALA A 40 10.94 8.99 24.82
N LEU A 41 9.78 8.35 25.05
CA LEU A 41 9.49 7.66 26.31
C LEU A 41 10.41 6.46 26.53
N ASN A 42 10.68 5.65 25.50
CA ASN A 42 11.60 4.51 25.60
C ASN A 42 13.02 4.96 25.95
N VAL A 43 13.49 6.04 25.30
CA VAL A 43 14.80 6.65 25.59
C VAL A 43 14.83 7.16 27.03
N VAL A 44 13.88 8.00 27.42
CA VAL A 44 13.86 8.59 28.78
C VAL A 44 13.77 7.50 29.86
N ALA A 45 12.89 6.51 29.69
CA ALA A 45 12.73 5.41 30.65
C ALA A 45 14.01 4.57 30.78
N SER A 46 14.62 4.18 29.65
CA SER A 46 15.84 3.38 29.66
C SER A 46 17.00 4.13 30.31
N PHE A 47 17.20 5.41 29.96
CA PHE A 47 18.23 6.24 30.59
C PHE A 47 17.98 6.47 32.07
N ALA A 48 16.72 6.68 32.49
CA ALA A 48 16.38 6.82 33.91
C ALA A 48 16.73 5.56 34.69
N VAL A 49 16.50 4.37 34.12
CA VAL A 49 16.92 3.11 34.73
C VAL A 49 18.43 3.01 34.81
N TRP A 50 19.17 3.23 33.70
CA TRP A 50 20.63 3.13 33.70
C TRP A 50 21.31 4.09 34.68
N VAL A 51 20.81 5.32 34.79
CA VAL A 51 21.29 6.29 35.79
C VAL A 51 20.96 5.81 37.20
N GLY A 52 19.73 5.35 37.44
CA GLY A 52 19.29 4.84 38.75
C GLY A 52 20.01 3.58 39.20
N THR A 53 20.58 2.81 38.28
CA THR A 53 21.31 1.56 38.56
C THR A 53 22.82 1.69 38.47
N GLY A 54 23.35 2.89 38.21
CA GLY A 54 24.79 3.15 38.18
C GLY A 54 25.53 2.67 36.92
N GLY A 55 24.85 2.40 35.81
CA GLY A 55 25.51 2.00 34.56
C GLY A 55 24.61 1.41 33.48
N LEU A 56 25.19 1.21 32.29
CA LEU A 56 24.55 0.74 31.05
C LEU A 56 24.29 -0.78 30.99
N TRP A 57 24.62 -1.54 32.04
CA TRP A 57 24.65 -3.01 32.03
C TRP A 57 24.03 -3.58 33.31
N TYR A 58 22.71 -3.58 33.38
CA TYR A 58 21.98 -4.01 34.58
C TYR A 58 21.69 -5.53 34.63
N ILE A 59 21.71 -6.22 33.49
CA ILE A 59 21.35 -7.65 33.41
C ILE A 59 22.36 -8.58 34.12
N ASP A 60 23.59 -8.13 34.36
CA ASP A 60 24.69 -8.94 34.91
C ASP A 60 25.16 -8.52 36.33
N SER A 61 24.49 -7.60 37.02
CA SER A 61 24.96 -7.18 38.34
C SER A 61 24.76 -8.30 39.39
N PRO A 62 25.82 -8.80 40.04
CA PRO A 62 25.76 -9.90 41.02
C PRO A 62 25.02 -9.57 42.32
N ASP A 63 24.76 -8.28 42.56
CA ASP A 63 24.36 -7.76 43.87
C ASP A 63 22.84 -7.55 43.90
N GLY A 64 22.11 -8.52 44.45
CA GLY A 64 20.66 -8.63 44.36
C GLY A 64 19.80 -7.56 45.06
N GLU A 65 20.38 -6.54 45.69
CA GLU A 65 19.62 -5.51 46.44
C GLU A 65 19.38 -4.21 45.66
N THR A 66 20.28 -3.76 44.78
CA THR A 66 20.16 -2.51 44.01
C THR A 66 19.07 -2.55 42.92
N LEU A 67 18.40 -3.70 42.79
CA LEU A 67 17.67 -4.16 41.60
C LEU A 67 16.16 -4.39 41.83
N GLN A 68 15.68 -4.35 43.07
CA GLN A 68 14.29 -4.73 43.40
C GLN A 68 13.25 -3.89 42.65
N TRP A 69 13.45 -2.57 42.57
CA TRP A 69 12.51 -1.66 41.95
C TRP A 69 12.47 -1.80 40.41
N VAL A 70 13.59 -2.09 39.75
CA VAL A 70 13.59 -2.36 38.31
C VAL A 70 12.96 -3.72 38.02
N LYS A 71 13.17 -4.74 38.87
CA LYS A 71 12.44 -6.03 38.77
C LYS A 71 10.91 -5.86 38.86
N GLN A 72 10.41 -4.79 39.46
CA GLN A 72 8.97 -4.47 39.43
C GLN A 72 8.50 -3.98 38.06
N LEU A 73 9.39 -3.38 37.27
CA LEU A 73 9.12 -2.84 35.94
C LEU A 73 9.44 -3.83 34.81
N THR A 74 10.42 -4.72 35.01
CA THR A 74 10.79 -5.79 34.08
C THR A 74 9.77 -6.93 34.11
N LEU A 75 9.51 -7.59 32.98
CA LEU A 75 8.65 -8.76 32.94
C LEU A 75 9.41 -9.96 33.50
N MET A 76 9.06 -10.37 34.72
CA MET A 76 9.76 -11.43 35.44
C MET A 76 9.05 -12.77 35.26
N TYR A 77 9.83 -13.84 35.05
CA TYR A 77 9.33 -15.21 34.92
C TYR A 77 9.30 -15.92 36.28
N GLY A 78 8.42 -16.91 36.46
CA GLY A 78 8.37 -17.70 37.71
C GLY A 78 7.85 -16.95 38.95
N HIS A 79 7.45 -15.68 38.82
CA HIS A 79 7.08 -14.81 39.94
C HIS A 79 5.59 -14.41 39.95
N GLY A 80 4.73 -15.23 39.32
CA GLY A 80 3.30 -14.97 39.15
C GLY A 80 2.96 -13.99 38.03
N LEU A 81 1.67 -13.71 37.86
CA LEU A 81 1.20 -12.73 36.87
C LEU A 81 1.21 -11.32 37.46
N ARG A 82 1.87 -10.38 36.78
CA ARG A 82 1.99 -8.97 37.19
C ARG A 82 1.61 -8.07 36.00
N PRO A 83 0.32 -7.75 35.82
CA PRO A 83 -0.16 -7.12 34.60
C PRO A 83 0.49 -5.78 34.23
N TRP A 84 0.95 -5.00 35.21
CA TRP A 84 1.68 -3.75 34.93
C TRP A 84 3.00 -4.01 34.19
N GLN A 85 3.64 -5.17 34.41
CA GLN A 85 4.87 -5.56 33.72
C GLN A 85 4.67 -5.77 32.23
N TRP A 86 3.46 -6.12 31.79
CA TRP A 86 3.14 -6.26 30.36
C TRP A 86 3.18 -4.93 29.61
N VAL A 87 3.17 -3.81 30.34
CA VAL A 87 3.33 -2.46 29.79
C VAL A 87 4.73 -1.94 30.07
N THR A 88 5.16 -1.96 31.33
CA THR A 88 6.40 -1.30 31.75
C THR A 88 7.64 -1.94 31.15
N SER A 89 7.65 -3.26 30.93
CA SER A 89 8.82 -3.96 30.37
C SER A 89 9.17 -3.50 28.95
N ASN A 90 8.17 -3.07 28.17
CA ASN A 90 8.36 -2.60 26.80
C ASN A 90 9.19 -1.32 26.72
N PHE A 91 9.32 -0.56 27.82
CA PHE A 91 10.07 0.70 27.88
C PHE A 91 11.50 0.55 28.40
N LEU A 92 11.91 -0.66 28.77
CA LEU A 92 13.21 -0.96 29.34
C LEU A 92 14.11 -1.60 28.30
N HIS A 93 15.39 -1.21 28.25
CA HIS A 93 16.37 -1.78 27.34
C HIS A 93 17.65 -2.17 28.08
N ALA A 94 18.25 -3.27 27.65
CA ALA A 94 19.43 -3.88 28.28
C ALA A 94 20.66 -2.99 28.17
N ASP A 95 20.82 -2.35 27.01
CA ASP A 95 22.00 -1.58 26.61
C ASP A 95 21.66 -0.59 25.48
N ILE A 96 22.64 0.23 25.10
CA ILE A 96 22.49 1.27 24.07
C ILE A 96 22.14 0.69 22.70
N LEU A 97 22.75 -0.43 22.31
CA LEU A 97 22.51 -1.00 20.98
C LEU A 97 21.13 -1.67 20.92
N HIS A 98 20.71 -2.32 22.01
CA HIS A 98 19.35 -2.82 22.15
C HIS A 98 18.32 -1.67 22.06
N LEU A 99 18.54 -0.55 22.75
CA LEU A 99 17.68 0.63 22.63
C LEU A 99 17.70 1.20 21.20
N ALA A 100 18.88 1.44 20.63
CA ALA A 100 19.03 2.07 19.32
C ALA A 100 18.33 1.27 18.21
N SER A 101 18.57 -0.04 18.15
CA SER A 101 17.92 -0.92 17.18
C SER A 101 16.39 -0.93 17.32
N ASN A 102 15.86 -0.92 18.55
CA ASN A 102 14.42 -0.78 18.77
C ASN A 102 13.91 0.57 18.28
N MET A 103 14.61 1.68 18.57
CA MET A 103 14.14 3.00 18.16
C MET A 103 14.18 3.20 16.65
N PHE A 104 15.19 2.64 15.95
CA PHE A 104 15.23 2.65 14.50
C PHE A 104 14.13 1.78 13.89
N GLY A 105 13.88 0.58 14.42
CA GLY A 105 12.76 -0.24 13.99
C GLY A 105 11.40 0.42 14.24
N LEU A 106 11.22 1.04 15.40
CA LEU A 106 10.01 1.79 15.76
C LEU A 106 9.82 3.01 14.86
N TRP A 107 10.88 3.74 14.53
CA TRP A 107 10.82 4.84 13.57
C TRP A 107 10.36 4.35 12.19
N GLY A 108 11.06 3.36 11.62
CA GLY A 108 10.78 2.86 10.28
C GLY A 108 9.36 2.30 10.13
N PHE A 109 8.97 1.36 10.99
CA PHE A 109 7.68 0.69 10.85
C PHE A 109 6.55 1.46 11.53
N GLY A 110 6.83 2.18 12.63
CA GLY A 110 5.84 2.97 13.33
C GLY A 110 5.30 4.13 12.48
N ILE A 111 6.15 4.82 11.72
CA ILE A 111 5.72 5.89 10.81
C ILE A 111 4.75 5.36 9.75
N VAL A 112 5.03 4.20 9.15
CA VAL A 112 4.16 3.59 8.14
C VAL A 112 2.80 3.25 8.74
N VAL A 113 2.79 2.63 9.93
CA VAL A 113 1.55 2.21 10.60
C VAL A 113 0.75 3.42 11.08
N GLU A 114 1.36 4.32 11.85
CA GLU A 114 0.71 5.53 12.37
C GLU A 114 0.24 6.46 11.24
N GLY A 115 1.06 6.62 10.20
CA GLY A 115 0.73 7.43 9.04
C GLY A 115 -0.57 6.99 8.36
N LYS A 116 -0.89 5.69 8.40
CA LYS A 116 -2.11 5.14 7.79
C LYS A 116 -3.35 5.14 8.68
N ILE A 117 -3.20 5.09 10.01
CA ILE A 117 -4.35 4.91 10.94
C ILE A 117 -4.52 6.04 11.96
N GLY A 118 -3.55 6.94 12.05
CA GLY A 118 -3.49 8.03 13.01
C GLY A 118 -3.11 7.59 14.42
N TRP A 119 -2.65 8.56 15.21
CA TRP A 119 -2.04 8.34 16.53
C TRP A 119 -2.91 7.54 17.52
N LYS A 120 -4.23 7.77 17.59
CA LYS A 120 -5.12 7.08 18.54
C LYS A 120 -5.16 5.57 18.29
N ARG A 121 -5.33 5.18 17.02
CA ARG A 121 -5.38 3.77 16.62
C ARG A 121 -4.00 3.14 16.71
N PHE A 122 -2.96 3.88 16.36
CA PHE A 122 -1.58 3.46 16.57
C PHE A 122 -1.30 3.11 18.03
N LEU A 123 -1.67 3.96 18.99
CA LEU A 123 -1.47 3.66 20.42
C LEU A 123 -2.25 2.42 20.87
N MET A 124 -3.49 2.25 20.40
CA MET A 124 -4.28 1.04 20.70
C MET A 124 -3.60 -0.22 20.16
N VAL A 125 -3.04 -0.17 18.94
CA VAL A 125 -2.29 -1.29 18.34
C VAL A 125 -0.98 -1.53 19.08
N TYR A 126 -0.21 -0.48 19.35
CA TYR A 126 1.09 -0.55 20.04
C TYR A 126 0.94 -1.19 21.43
N PHE A 127 0.08 -0.63 22.28
CA PHE A 127 -0.16 -1.17 23.62
C PHE A 127 -0.92 -2.49 23.58
N GLY A 128 -1.83 -2.68 22.62
CA GLY A 128 -2.55 -3.94 22.46
C GLY A 128 -1.62 -5.12 22.17
N ILE A 129 -0.64 -4.94 21.28
CA ILE A 129 0.38 -5.95 20.99
C ILE A 129 1.24 -6.19 22.23
N GLY A 130 1.77 -5.13 22.87
CA GLY A 130 2.63 -5.26 24.06
C GLY A 130 1.94 -5.98 25.22
N ILE A 131 0.71 -5.57 25.55
CA ILE A 131 -0.08 -6.17 26.63
C ILE A 131 -0.40 -7.64 26.33
N ALA A 132 -0.85 -7.94 25.11
CA ALA A 132 -1.20 -9.30 24.72
C ALA A 132 0.03 -10.22 24.74
N GLN A 133 1.16 -9.75 24.19
CA GLN A 133 2.42 -10.52 24.20
C GLN A 133 2.92 -10.72 25.63
N GLY A 134 3.00 -9.67 26.44
CA GLY A 134 3.45 -9.78 27.83
C GLY A 134 2.57 -10.72 28.67
N ALA A 135 1.26 -10.70 28.45
CA ALA A 135 0.33 -11.62 29.11
C ALA A 135 0.58 -13.07 28.71
N VAL A 136 0.71 -13.35 27.40
CA VAL A 136 0.97 -14.71 26.90
C VAL A 136 2.34 -15.19 27.38
N GLU A 137 3.37 -14.37 27.24
CA GLU A 137 4.74 -14.66 27.64
C GLU A 137 4.84 -15.00 29.13
N GLN A 138 4.33 -14.14 30.02
CA GLN A 138 4.39 -14.38 31.46
C GLN A 138 3.55 -15.60 31.87
N THR A 139 2.45 -15.88 31.16
CA THR A 139 1.64 -17.08 31.40
C THR A 139 2.39 -18.34 30.99
N MET A 140 3.07 -18.35 29.84
CA MET A 140 3.88 -19.49 29.39
C MET A 140 5.10 -19.71 30.29
N MET A 141 5.64 -18.64 30.87
CA MET A 141 6.79 -18.64 31.77
C MET A 141 6.42 -18.72 33.26
N LEU A 142 5.17 -19.06 33.58
CA LEU A 142 4.67 -19.03 34.96
C LEU A 142 5.45 -19.96 35.91
N PHE A 143 5.98 -21.07 35.40
CA PHE A 143 6.73 -22.08 36.17
C PHE A 143 8.22 -22.13 35.80
N ALA A 144 8.75 -21.15 35.08
CA ALA A 144 10.17 -21.08 34.78
C ALA A 144 10.97 -20.86 36.08
N SER A 145 12.16 -21.46 36.18
CA SER A 145 13.04 -21.36 37.35
C SER A 145 13.77 -20.01 37.47
N GLY A 146 13.59 -19.13 36.48
CA GLY A 146 14.18 -17.81 36.43
C GLY A 146 14.19 -17.26 35.00
N GLY A 147 14.52 -15.98 34.89
CA GLY A 147 14.55 -15.26 33.62
C GLY A 147 13.65 -14.02 33.63
N ALA A 148 13.87 -13.17 32.64
CA ALA A 148 13.18 -11.92 32.51
C ALA A 148 13.18 -11.47 31.04
N SER A 149 12.27 -10.55 30.73
CA SER A 149 12.12 -9.97 29.40
C SER A 149 11.85 -8.47 29.48
N LEU A 150 12.40 -7.76 28.50
CA LEU A 150 12.32 -6.32 28.36
C LEU A 150 12.61 -5.92 26.91
N GLY A 151 12.08 -4.76 26.53
CA GLY A 151 12.27 -4.16 25.22
C GLY A 151 10.98 -4.09 24.42
N ALA A 152 10.91 -3.14 23.48
CA ALA A 152 9.76 -2.93 22.63
C ALA A 152 9.73 -3.87 21.40
N SER A 153 10.67 -4.82 21.29
CA SER A 153 10.99 -5.50 20.04
C SER A 153 9.85 -6.37 19.52
N SER A 154 9.11 -7.07 20.39
CA SER A 154 7.90 -7.81 19.98
C SER A 154 6.82 -6.89 19.40
N ILE A 155 6.67 -5.68 19.94
CA ILE A 155 5.74 -4.68 19.37
C ILE A 155 6.24 -4.25 17.99
N ILE A 156 7.53 -3.98 17.86
CA ILE A 156 8.14 -3.54 16.60
C ILE A 156 8.05 -4.62 15.51
N TYR A 157 8.27 -5.89 15.84
CA TYR A 157 8.04 -7.00 14.91
C TYR A 157 6.56 -7.12 14.52
N GLY A 158 5.65 -6.80 15.45
CA GLY A 158 4.23 -6.66 15.13
C GLY A 158 3.96 -5.51 14.14
N LEU A 159 4.55 -4.33 14.36
CA LEU A 159 4.43 -3.19 13.45
C LEU A 159 5.06 -3.49 12.08
N LEU A 160 6.20 -4.17 12.03
CA LEU A 160 6.84 -4.67 10.80
C LEU A 160 5.85 -5.53 10.00
N ALA A 161 5.21 -6.51 10.66
CA ALA A 161 4.25 -7.38 10.00
C ALA A 161 2.99 -6.63 9.54
N ILE A 162 2.50 -5.65 10.31
CA ILE A 162 1.39 -4.78 9.88
C ILE A 162 1.79 -3.97 8.64
N ALA A 163 2.96 -3.35 8.67
CA ALA A 163 3.47 -2.58 7.55
C ALA A 163 3.64 -3.45 6.30
N MET A 164 4.10 -4.70 6.45
CA MET A 164 4.18 -5.68 5.36
C MET A 164 2.81 -5.98 4.73
N VAL A 165 1.75 -6.03 5.55
CA VAL A 165 0.40 -6.25 5.04
C VAL A 165 -0.14 -5.00 4.31
N TRP A 166 0.20 -3.80 4.76
CA TRP A 166 -0.42 -2.56 4.26
C TRP A 166 0.36 -1.82 3.18
N ALA A 167 1.68 -2.02 3.13
CA ALA A 167 2.61 -1.31 2.26
C ALA A 167 3.73 -2.24 1.70
N PRO A 168 3.41 -3.47 1.24
CA PRO A 168 4.42 -4.47 0.83
C PRO A 168 5.37 -4.00 -0.28
N ARG A 169 4.88 -3.19 -1.23
CA ARG A 169 5.66 -2.70 -2.39
C ARG A 169 6.38 -1.39 -2.13
N ASN A 170 6.07 -0.72 -1.02
CA ASN A 170 6.72 0.53 -0.67
C ASN A 170 8.18 0.28 -0.33
N GLU A 171 9.04 1.19 -0.79
CA GLU A 171 10.46 1.13 -0.54
C GLU A 171 10.77 1.77 0.80
N MET A 172 11.68 1.12 1.52
CA MET A 172 12.30 1.66 2.72
C MET A 172 13.73 2.01 2.35
N GLN A 173 14.11 3.25 2.66
CA GLN A 173 15.48 3.70 2.59
C GLN A 173 16.18 3.23 3.86
N CYS A 174 17.15 2.35 3.69
CA CYS A 174 17.85 1.70 4.78
C CYS A 174 19.35 1.99 4.72
N ALA A 175 19.95 2.10 5.89
CA ALA A 175 21.39 2.02 6.07
C ALA A 175 21.71 0.74 6.85
N PHE A 176 22.64 -0.06 6.35
CA PHE A 176 23.24 -1.16 7.07
C PHE A 176 24.61 -0.72 7.56
N VAL A 177 24.79 -0.59 8.87
CA VAL A 177 26.08 -0.20 9.45
C VAL A 177 26.82 -1.47 9.81
N ILE A 178 27.98 -1.70 9.19
CA ILE A 178 28.92 -2.77 9.57
C ILE A 178 30.16 -2.10 10.17
N TYR A 179 30.34 -2.24 11.49
CA TYR A 179 31.34 -1.51 12.27
C TYR A 179 31.17 0.01 12.14
N PHE A 180 31.94 0.67 11.26
CA PHE A 180 31.89 2.11 11.02
C PHE A 180 31.55 2.46 9.57
N ARG A 181 31.20 1.46 8.75
CA ARG A 181 30.88 1.66 7.33
C ARG A 181 29.36 1.56 7.12
N PRO A 182 28.68 2.68 6.84
CA PRO A 182 27.29 2.65 6.42
C PRO A 182 27.19 2.20 4.96
N ILE A 183 26.32 1.24 4.69
CA ILE A 183 25.90 0.81 3.36
C ILE A 183 24.46 1.26 3.17
N PHE A 184 24.22 2.16 2.22
CA PHE A 184 22.87 2.64 1.93
C PHE A 184 22.25 1.79 0.83
N PHE A 185 21.00 1.43 1.00
CA PHE A 185 20.23 0.66 0.02
C PHE A 185 18.74 0.94 0.18
N GLU A 186 18.00 0.69 -0.89
CA GLU A 186 16.55 0.76 -0.91
C GLU A 186 16.02 -0.66 -1.10
N ALA A 187 15.04 -1.03 -0.30
CA ALA A 187 14.41 -2.35 -0.41
C ALA A 187 12.91 -2.25 -0.12
N GLN A 188 12.14 -3.07 -0.82
CA GLN A 188 10.71 -3.21 -0.57
C GLN A 188 10.46 -3.67 0.87
N LEU A 189 9.45 -3.10 1.50
CA LEU A 189 9.08 -3.42 2.87
C LEU A 189 8.74 -4.91 3.02
N TYR A 190 8.11 -5.52 2.01
CA TYR A 190 7.89 -6.97 1.97
C TYR A 190 9.20 -7.75 2.08
N THR A 191 10.22 -7.38 1.30
CA THR A 191 11.54 -8.03 1.32
C THR A 191 12.21 -7.90 2.68
N ILE A 192 12.19 -6.70 3.27
CA ILE A 192 12.76 -6.44 4.60
C ILE A 192 12.05 -7.30 5.66
N ALA A 193 10.72 -7.30 5.66
CA ALA A 193 9.94 -8.08 6.61
C ALA A 193 10.20 -9.59 6.48
N CYS A 194 10.19 -10.13 5.26
CA CYS A 194 10.50 -11.53 5.02
C CYS A 194 11.91 -11.90 5.47
N VAL A 195 12.93 -11.09 5.15
CA VAL A 195 14.31 -11.34 5.57
C VAL A 195 14.41 -11.37 7.10
N LEU A 196 13.91 -10.34 7.79
CA LEU A 196 13.97 -10.28 9.26
C LEU A 196 13.23 -11.46 9.91
N ILE A 197 12.02 -11.79 9.46
CA ILE A 197 11.24 -12.91 9.99
C ILE A 197 11.94 -14.25 9.72
N LEU A 198 12.47 -14.47 8.50
CA LEU A 198 13.18 -15.71 8.17
C LEU A 198 14.48 -15.85 8.97
N MET A 199 15.13 -14.75 9.31
CA MET A 199 16.31 -14.75 10.17
C MET A 199 15.97 -15.11 11.61
N GLU A 200 14.86 -14.61 12.16
CA GLU A 200 14.36 -15.03 13.48
C GLU A 200 14.03 -16.52 13.49
N ILE A 201 13.38 -17.03 12.44
CA ILE A 201 13.10 -18.47 12.29
C ILE A 201 14.41 -19.28 12.24
N GLY A 202 15.34 -18.89 11.36
CA GLY A 202 16.61 -19.58 11.18
C GLY A 202 17.46 -19.59 12.45
N THR A 203 17.56 -18.46 13.14
CA THR A 203 18.29 -18.35 14.41
C THR A 203 17.60 -19.10 15.54
N SER A 204 16.26 -19.09 15.61
CA SER A 204 15.49 -19.90 16.57
C SER A 204 15.71 -21.40 16.34
N LEU A 205 15.69 -21.87 15.09
CA LEU A 205 15.99 -23.26 14.73
C LEU A 205 17.41 -23.66 15.15
N LEU A 206 18.40 -22.79 14.90
CA LEU A 206 19.79 -23.02 15.33
C LEU A 206 19.94 -23.02 16.85
N ALA A 207 19.12 -22.24 17.57
CA ALA A 207 19.04 -22.18 19.02
C ALA A 207 18.16 -23.28 19.64
N GLY A 208 17.76 -24.29 18.86
CA GLY A 208 16.99 -25.44 19.33
C GLY A 208 15.54 -25.13 19.70
N LEU A 209 14.96 -24.07 19.13
CA LEU A 209 13.59 -23.60 19.41
C LEU A 209 13.35 -23.32 20.91
N SER A 210 14.38 -22.82 21.59
CA SER A 210 14.28 -22.40 22.98
C SER A 210 13.47 -21.10 23.12
N TRP A 211 12.82 -20.95 24.26
CA TRP A 211 12.13 -19.72 24.62
C TRP A 211 13.13 -18.58 24.83
N GLY A 212 13.16 -17.66 23.88
CA GLY A 212 14.05 -16.51 23.87
C GLY A 212 13.53 -15.43 22.94
N SER A 213 14.34 -14.37 22.74
CA SER A 213 13.96 -13.19 21.96
C SER A 213 13.42 -13.53 20.57
N GLN A 214 13.98 -14.55 19.90
CA GLN A 214 13.57 -14.94 18.56
C GLN A 214 12.11 -15.39 18.51
N ILE A 215 11.70 -16.26 19.45
CA ILE A 215 10.30 -16.72 19.54
C ILE A 215 9.38 -15.55 19.88
N LEU A 216 9.79 -14.67 20.79
CA LEU A 216 9.00 -13.50 21.18
C LEU A 216 8.82 -12.50 20.03
N HIS A 217 9.84 -12.31 19.19
CA HIS A 217 9.75 -11.50 17.97
C HIS A 217 8.78 -12.12 16.98
N LEU A 218 8.86 -13.44 16.75
CA LEU A 218 7.95 -14.16 15.86
C LEU A 218 6.49 -14.12 16.35
N MET A 219 6.27 -14.24 17.66
CA MET A 219 4.95 -14.09 18.25
C MET A 219 4.41 -12.67 18.05
N GLY A 220 5.26 -11.65 18.22
CA GLY A 220 4.94 -10.25 17.91
C GLY A 220 4.54 -10.06 16.45
N ALA A 221 5.35 -10.57 15.51
CA ALA A 221 5.06 -10.54 14.08
C ALA A 221 3.76 -11.27 13.73
N ALA A 222 3.48 -12.43 14.32
CA ALA A 222 2.24 -13.17 14.11
C ALA A 222 1.02 -12.36 14.59
N ALA A 223 1.09 -11.75 15.78
CA ALA A 223 0.03 -10.89 16.30
C ALA A 223 -0.19 -9.66 15.41
N GLY A 224 0.90 -9.01 15.00
CA GLY A 224 0.86 -7.88 14.09
C GLY A 224 0.24 -8.23 12.74
N PHE A 225 0.65 -9.34 12.12
CA PHE A 225 0.08 -9.82 10.87
C PHE A 225 -1.43 -10.03 10.99
N ALA A 226 -1.89 -10.69 12.07
CA ALA A 226 -3.31 -10.92 12.32
C ALA A 226 -4.09 -9.61 12.46
N VAL A 227 -3.57 -8.64 13.23
CA VAL A 227 -4.17 -7.31 13.41
C VAL A 227 -4.21 -6.54 12.08
N GLY A 228 -3.09 -6.47 11.37
CA GLY A 228 -2.97 -5.78 10.09
C GLY A 228 -3.93 -6.34 9.05
N PHE A 229 -4.02 -7.66 8.95
CA PHE A 229 -4.95 -8.36 8.06
C PHE A 229 -6.41 -8.13 8.45
N TYR A 230 -6.74 -8.19 9.74
CA TYR A 230 -8.08 -7.91 10.24
C TYR A 230 -8.53 -6.48 9.90
N MET A 231 -7.69 -5.48 10.20
CA MET A 231 -7.98 -4.07 9.93
C MET A 231 -8.16 -3.81 8.44
N LEU A 232 -7.33 -4.43 7.59
CA LEU A 232 -7.46 -4.37 6.14
C LEU A 232 -8.80 -4.94 5.68
N LYS A 233 -9.15 -6.15 6.12
CA LYS A 233 -10.42 -6.81 5.75
C LYS A 233 -11.65 -6.04 6.23
N LYS A 234 -11.54 -5.34 7.37
CA LYS A 234 -12.60 -4.48 7.92
C LYS A 234 -12.61 -3.07 7.35
N LYS A 235 -11.76 -2.76 6.36
CA LYS A 235 -11.63 -1.42 5.76
C LYS A 235 -11.38 -0.32 6.80
N MET A 236 -10.64 -0.67 7.86
CA MET A 236 -10.25 0.27 8.92
C MET A 236 -8.99 1.06 8.56
N VAL A 237 -8.33 0.68 7.47
CA VAL A 237 -7.13 1.30 6.92
C VAL A 237 -7.31 1.42 5.40
N ASP A 238 -6.84 2.54 4.84
CA ASP A 238 -6.80 2.76 3.39
C ASP A 238 -5.38 2.53 2.89
N CYS A 239 -5.22 1.49 2.08
CA CYS A 239 -3.95 1.14 1.44
C CYS A 239 -3.95 1.45 -0.06
N GLU A 240 -4.99 2.13 -0.57
CA GLU A 240 -5.07 2.58 -1.97
C GLU A 240 -4.88 1.46 -3.01
N GLY A 241 -5.22 0.23 -2.63
CA GLY A 241 -5.05 -0.94 -3.50
C GLY A 241 -3.63 -1.51 -3.54
N TRP A 242 -2.68 -1.00 -2.74
CA TRP A 242 -1.30 -1.49 -2.66
C TRP A 242 -1.05 -2.47 -1.51
N ASP A 243 -2.10 -2.88 -0.78
CA ASP A 243 -1.99 -3.90 0.26
C ASP A 243 -1.63 -5.29 -0.27
N LEU A 244 -1.19 -6.15 0.66
CA LEU A 244 -0.71 -7.50 0.39
C LEU A 244 -1.72 -8.37 -0.37
N LEU A 245 -3.03 -8.22 -0.11
CA LEU A 245 -4.05 -9.00 -0.82
C LEU A 245 -4.15 -8.60 -2.29
N ASN A 246 -4.01 -7.31 -2.59
CA ASN A 246 -4.02 -6.82 -3.97
C ASN A 246 -2.71 -7.15 -4.69
N VAL A 247 -1.57 -7.06 -4.03
CA VAL A 247 -0.27 -7.48 -4.57
C VAL A 247 -0.26 -8.96 -4.93
N TRP A 248 -0.66 -9.85 -4.02
CA TRP A 248 -0.71 -11.29 -4.29
C TRP A 248 -1.72 -11.67 -5.37
N ALA A 249 -2.77 -10.87 -5.55
CA ALA A 249 -3.75 -11.08 -6.60
C ALA A 249 -3.35 -10.44 -7.94
N GLY A 250 -2.20 -9.77 -8.04
CA GLY A 250 -1.78 -9.04 -9.25
C GLY A 250 -2.66 -7.83 -9.59
N ARG A 251 -3.34 -7.25 -8.58
CA ARG A 251 -4.27 -6.11 -8.71
C ARG A 251 -3.79 -4.87 -7.94
N GLU A 252 -2.49 -4.77 -7.72
CA GLU A 252 -1.87 -3.68 -6.98
C GLU A 252 -2.17 -2.31 -7.63
N GLY A 253 -2.46 -1.30 -6.80
CA GLY A 253 -2.79 0.06 -7.24
C GLY A 253 -4.21 0.26 -7.80
N GLN A 254 -5.08 -0.76 -7.75
CA GLN A 254 -6.49 -0.64 -8.14
C GLN A 254 -7.39 -0.29 -6.94
N SER A 255 -8.03 0.88 -6.96
CA SER A 255 -9.03 1.25 -5.95
C SER A 255 -10.26 0.33 -5.97
N PRO A 256 -11.05 0.23 -4.88
CA PRO A 256 -12.31 -0.52 -4.87
C PRO A 256 -13.30 -0.06 -5.95
N GLU A 257 -13.30 1.22 -6.31
CA GLU A 257 -14.12 1.79 -7.37
C GLU A 257 -13.53 1.49 -8.75
N GLU A 258 -12.20 1.44 -8.87
CA GLU A 258 -11.47 1.05 -10.10
C GLU A 258 -11.58 -0.44 -10.42
N ARG A 259 -11.66 -1.30 -9.38
CA ARG A 259 -12.01 -2.74 -9.52
C ARG A 259 -13.38 -2.96 -10.16
N HIS A 260 -14.25 -1.96 -10.05
CA HIS A 260 -15.59 -1.99 -10.59
C HIS A 260 -15.78 -1.05 -11.79
N MET A 261 -14.76 -0.25 -12.18
CA MET A 261 -14.79 0.56 -13.40
C MET A 261 -14.59 -0.35 -14.62
N SER A 262 -15.53 -1.27 -14.78
CA SER A 262 -15.76 -2.09 -15.94
C SER A 262 -15.93 -1.16 -17.14
N ALA A 263 -15.61 -1.64 -18.32
CA ALA A 263 -16.04 -1.02 -19.57
C ALA A 263 -17.55 -0.69 -19.56
N ASP A 264 -18.37 -1.40 -18.77
CA ASP A 264 -19.78 -1.09 -18.52
C ASP A 264 -19.99 0.23 -17.81
N ASP A 265 -19.20 0.53 -16.78
CA ASP A 265 -19.32 1.76 -16.01
C ASP A 265 -18.81 2.96 -16.82
N LEU A 266 -17.77 2.75 -17.64
CA LEU A 266 -17.32 3.72 -18.65
C LEU A 266 -18.43 4.03 -19.66
N LEU A 267 -19.07 3.00 -20.23
CA LEU A 267 -20.18 3.18 -21.17
C LEU A 267 -21.42 3.76 -20.51
N ARG A 268 -21.68 3.50 -19.23
CA ARG A 268 -22.76 4.13 -18.46
C ARG A 268 -22.50 5.62 -18.27
N GLN A 269 -21.28 6.01 -17.94
CA GLN A 269 -20.89 7.43 -17.81
C GLN A 269 -21.01 8.16 -19.16
N ILE A 270 -20.46 7.59 -20.23
CA ILE A 270 -20.58 8.13 -21.59
C ILE A 270 -22.06 8.32 -21.97
N ARG A 271 -22.91 7.30 -21.75
CA ARG A 271 -24.35 7.38 -22.05
C ARG A 271 -25.09 8.40 -21.19
N LYS A 272 -24.73 8.55 -19.91
CA LYS A 272 -25.35 9.52 -18.99
C LYS A 272 -25.00 10.96 -19.39
N GLU A 273 -23.79 11.19 -19.89
CA GLU A 273 -23.39 12.50 -20.42
C GLU A 273 -24.03 12.78 -21.79
N GLU A 274 -24.10 11.79 -22.68
CA GLU A 274 -24.79 11.89 -23.97
C GLU A 274 -26.28 12.22 -23.79
N SER A 275 -26.96 11.61 -22.81
CA SER A 275 -28.38 11.87 -22.53
C SER A 275 -28.62 13.22 -21.85
N ARG A 276 -27.77 13.63 -20.90
CA ARG A 276 -27.83 14.96 -20.27
C ARG A 276 -27.69 16.11 -21.27
N LYS A 277 -26.84 15.95 -22.29
CA LYS A 277 -26.63 16.99 -23.33
C LYS A 277 -27.65 16.94 -24.46
N LYS A 278 -28.41 15.86 -24.64
CA LYS A 278 -29.57 15.81 -25.55
C LYS A 278 -30.83 16.50 -24.98
N GLN A 279 -30.88 16.79 -23.68
CA GLN A 279 -32.07 17.34 -22.99
C GLN A 279 -32.09 18.87 -22.79
N LYS A 280 -31.07 19.63 -23.25
CA LYS A 280 -31.12 21.10 -23.22
C LYS A 280 -31.23 21.69 -24.64
N PRO A 281 -32.42 22.10 -25.11
CA PRO A 281 -32.47 23.20 -26.05
C PRO A 281 -32.08 24.46 -25.26
N VAL A 282 -30.96 25.06 -25.60
CA VAL A 282 -30.61 26.39 -25.07
C VAL A 282 -31.52 27.39 -25.81
N PRO A 283 -32.38 28.16 -25.12
CA PRO A 283 -33.05 29.28 -25.76
C PRO A 283 -31.97 30.31 -26.10
N VAL A 284 -31.88 30.71 -27.36
CA VAL A 284 -31.07 31.84 -27.78
C VAL A 284 -31.76 33.10 -27.24
N ALA A 285 -31.32 33.57 -26.08
CA ALA A 285 -31.70 34.89 -25.58
C ALA A 285 -30.82 35.94 -26.28
N PHE A 286 -31.46 36.85 -27.00
CA PHE A 286 -30.85 38.05 -27.57
C PHE A 286 -30.15 38.86 -26.47
N ILE A 287 -28.86 39.15 -26.65
CA ILE A 287 -28.13 40.10 -25.82
C ILE A 287 -28.24 41.48 -26.48
N ASN A 288 -28.91 42.40 -25.79
CA ASN A 288 -28.80 43.84 -26.07
C ASN A 288 -27.51 44.37 -25.43
N PRO A 289 -26.71 45.22 -26.11
CA PRO A 289 -25.48 45.73 -25.56
C PRO A 289 -25.70 47.12 -24.95
N THR A 290 -25.84 47.23 -23.63
CA THR A 290 -25.54 48.49 -22.91
C THR A 290 -25.36 48.27 -21.41
N SER A 291 -24.30 48.89 -20.87
CA SER A 291 -24.00 49.17 -19.45
C SER A 291 -23.57 47.96 -18.61
N SER A 292 -22.65 48.05 -17.67
CA SER A 292 -21.49 48.90 -17.40
C SER A 292 -20.75 48.14 -16.31
N VAL A 293 -19.43 48.26 -16.30
CA VAL A 293 -18.53 47.66 -15.29
C VAL A 293 -19.02 48.00 -13.88
N ASP A 294 -19.16 46.98 -13.03
CA ASP A 294 -18.74 47.03 -11.62
C ASP A 294 -18.73 45.62 -11.01
N SER A 295 -17.57 45.22 -10.50
CA SER A 295 -17.40 44.01 -9.67
C SER A 295 -17.97 44.28 -8.27
N PRO A 296 -18.46 43.26 -7.55
CA PRO A 296 -17.59 42.71 -6.52
C PRO A 296 -17.68 41.19 -6.30
N HIS A 297 -16.52 40.63 -5.97
CA HIS A 297 -16.28 39.44 -5.13
C HIS A 297 -17.31 38.30 -5.13
N ALA A 298 -17.08 37.29 -5.97
CA ALA A 298 -17.59 35.94 -5.75
C ALA A 298 -16.53 35.11 -5.00
N ALA A 299 -16.92 34.58 -3.83
CA ALA A 299 -16.16 33.58 -3.11
C ALA A 299 -15.98 32.32 -3.97
N PRO A 300 -14.80 31.66 -3.96
CA PRO A 300 -14.61 30.44 -4.72
C PRO A 300 -15.46 29.32 -4.12
N ALA A 301 -16.31 28.72 -4.94
CA ALA A 301 -16.97 27.46 -4.64
C ALA A 301 -15.90 26.42 -4.35
N THR A 302 -15.79 26.01 -3.09
CA THR A 302 -14.93 24.92 -2.67
C THR A 302 -15.51 23.61 -3.19
N THR A 303 -15.08 23.21 -4.38
CA THR A 303 -15.10 21.80 -4.78
C THR A 303 -14.23 21.05 -3.76
N PRO A 304 -14.67 19.92 -3.17
CA PRO A 304 -13.81 19.14 -2.30
C PRO A 304 -12.56 18.77 -3.09
N ALA A 305 -11.38 19.12 -2.56
CA ALA A 305 -10.11 18.75 -3.16
C ALA A 305 -10.12 17.24 -3.39
N ALA A 306 -9.96 16.83 -4.65
CA ALA A 306 -9.67 15.43 -4.95
C ALA A 306 -8.45 15.03 -4.13
N LYS A 307 -8.54 13.90 -3.41
CA LYS A 307 -7.37 13.32 -2.74
C LYS A 307 -6.22 13.28 -3.76
N PRO A 308 -5.01 13.77 -3.42
CA PRO A 308 -3.87 13.66 -4.32
C PRO A 308 -3.68 12.16 -4.64
N ALA A 309 -3.72 11.81 -5.92
CA ALA A 309 -3.45 10.46 -6.36
C ALA A 309 -2.01 10.10 -5.96
N VAL A 310 -1.83 9.04 -5.18
CA VAL A 310 -0.52 8.65 -4.69
C VAL A 310 0.37 8.18 -5.83
N SER A 311 1.59 8.68 -5.83
CA SER A 311 2.69 8.28 -6.70
C SER A 311 3.02 6.81 -6.42
N PRO A 312 2.95 5.91 -7.41
CA PRO A 312 3.43 4.55 -7.31
C PRO A 312 4.94 4.50 -7.00
N PRO A 313 5.47 3.35 -6.53
CA PRO A 313 6.89 3.22 -6.19
C PRO A 313 7.78 3.65 -7.36
N ALA A 314 8.79 4.46 -7.06
CA ALA A 314 9.59 5.21 -8.04
C ALA A 314 10.38 4.33 -9.04
N ASN A 315 10.55 3.04 -8.73
CA ASN A 315 11.40 2.10 -9.47
C ASN A 315 10.65 1.16 -10.44
N GLN A 316 9.37 1.41 -10.75
CA GLN A 316 8.66 0.63 -11.77
C GLN A 316 9.05 1.08 -13.20
N PRO A 317 9.41 0.14 -14.11
CA PRO A 317 9.65 0.47 -15.52
C PRO A 317 8.43 1.14 -16.17
N GLY A 318 8.64 2.28 -16.82
CA GLY A 318 7.59 3.06 -17.47
C GLY A 318 6.74 3.94 -16.54
N MET A 319 7.01 3.94 -15.24
CA MET A 319 6.24 4.71 -14.27
C MET A 319 6.23 6.23 -14.51
N PRO A 320 7.35 6.89 -14.91
CA PRO A 320 7.32 8.31 -15.26
C PRO A 320 6.30 8.63 -16.37
N LEU A 321 6.14 7.74 -17.35
CA LEU A 321 5.16 7.90 -18.43
C LEU A 321 3.74 7.77 -17.90
N VAL A 322 3.48 6.81 -17.00
CA VAL A 322 2.16 6.64 -16.37
C VAL A 322 1.79 7.86 -15.51
N ILE A 323 2.74 8.45 -14.78
CA ILE A 323 2.52 9.70 -14.03
C ILE A 323 2.16 10.83 -15.00
N ALA A 324 2.93 11.01 -16.06
CA ALA A 324 2.66 12.03 -17.07
C ALA A 324 1.30 11.81 -17.76
N MET A 325 0.90 10.54 -17.99
CA MET A 325 -0.43 10.21 -18.51
C MET A 325 -1.54 10.69 -17.56
N ARG A 326 -1.40 10.44 -16.26
CA ARG A 326 -2.36 10.89 -15.24
C ARG A 326 -2.47 12.41 -15.19
N GLU A 327 -1.35 13.11 -15.30
CA GLU A 327 -1.35 14.57 -15.37
C GLU A 327 -2.07 15.09 -16.62
N ALA A 328 -1.81 14.50 -17.78
CA ALA A 328 -2.53 14.83 -19.02
C ALA A 328 -4.04 14.57 -18.89
N ILE A 329 -4.43 13.44 -18.29
CA ILE A 329 -5.83 13.10 -18.02
C ILE A 329 -6.47 14.11 -17.04
N ALA A 330 -5.76 14.51 -15.99
CA ALA A 330 -6.22 15.52 -15.03
C ALA A 330 -6.42 16.90 -15.70
N GLN A 331 -5.55 17.24 -16.65
CA GLN A 331 -5.68 18.42 -17.51
C GLN A 331 -6.73 18.25 -18.62
N SER A 332 -7.43 17.11 -18.64
CA SER A 332 -8.43 16.75 -19.64
C SER A 332 -7.89 16.73 -21.07
N ASP A 333 -6.61 16.39 -21.28
CA ASP A 333 -5.94 16.29 -22.57
C ASP A 333 -5.76 14.82 -23.02
N PRO A 334 -6.72 14.25 -23.77
CA PRO A 334 -6.65 12.85 -24.20
C PRO A 334 -5.58 12.59 -25.26
N ARG A 335 -5.18 13.59 -26.06
CA ARG A 335 -4.17 13.38 -27.11
C ARG A 335 -2.80 13.19 -26.50
N ARG A 336 -2.46 14.05 -25.53
CA ARG A 336 -1.22 13.92 -24.79
C ARG A 336 -1.16 12.62 -24.00
N ALA A 337 -2.27 12.24 -23.35
CA ALA A 337 -2.35 10.97 -22.63
C ALA A 337 -2.17 9.76 -23.57
N TRP A 338 -2.72 9.82 -24.79
CA TRP A 338 -2.52 8.79 -25.81
C TRP A 338 -1.08 8.70 -26.31
N GLU A 339 -0.42 9.83 -26.59
CA GLU A 339 1.00 9.85 -26.99
C GLU A 339 1.90 9.20 -25.94
N LEU A 340 1.67 9.52 -24.66
CA LEU A 340 2.43 8.95 -23.54
C LEU A 340 2.17 7.46 -23.36
N TYR A 341 0.95 6.98 -23.66
CA TYR A 341 0.67 5.55 -23.73
C TYR A 341 1.43 4.87 -24.87
N GLN A 342 1.49 5.49 -26.05
CA GLN A 342 2.24 4.95 -27.18
C GLN A 342 3.74 4.87 -26.87
N GLU A 343 4.28 5.88 -26.19
CA GLU A 343 5.64 5.86 -25.66
C GLU A 343 5.82 4.72 -24.64
N PHE A 344 4.86 4.52 -23.74
CA PHE A 344 4.89 3.44 -22.75
C PHE A 344 5.00 2.07 -23.44
N ILE A 345 4.12 1.75 -24.39
CA ILE A 345 4.11 0.44 -25.04
C ILE A 345 5.25 0.22 -26.05
N SER A 346 6.02 1.27 -26.36
CA SER A 346 7.17 1.16 -27.27
C SER A 346 8.38 0.44 -26.66
N ASP A 347 8.44 0.38 -25.33
CA ASP A 347 9.47 -0.36 -24.58
C ASP A 347 8.84 -1.60 -23.92
N PRO A 348 9.24 -2.83 -24.35
CA PRO A 348 8.74 -4.07 -23.75
C PRO A 348 9.06 -4.25 -22.27
N LEU A 349 10.02 -3.50 -21.72
CA LEU A 349 10.35 -3.53 -20.29
C LEU A 349 9.32 -2.77 -19.45
N ASN A 350 8.54 -1.86 -20.06
CA ASN A 350 7.52 -1.10 -19.37
C ASN A 350 6.35 -2.01 -18.97
N TRP A 351 6.17 -2.17 -17.67
CA TRP A 351 5.17 -3.06 -17.10
C TRP A 351 4.78 -2.59 -15.69
N PRO A 352 3.49 -2.70 -15.29
CA PRO A 352 2.35 -3.19 -16.06
C PRO A 352 1.76 -2.16 -17.03
N VAL A 353 1.12 -2.64 -18.11
CA VAL A 353 0.43 -1.78 -19.10
C VAL A 353 -0.66 -0.95 -18.39
N PRO A 354 -0.69 0.39 -18.55
CA PRO A 354 -1.58 1.28 -17.83
C PRO A 354 -3.00 1.31 -18.43
N TYR A 355 -3.70 0.17 -18.35
CA TYR A 355 -5.05 0.02 -18.93
C TYR A 355 -6.07 1.01 -18.39
N ARG A 356 -5.92 1.45 -17.13
CA ARG A 356 -6.79 2.44 -16.51
C ARG A 356 -6.64 3.78 -17.22
N GLU A 357 -5.42 4.27 -17.32
CA GLU A 357 -5.12 5.55 -17.93
C GLU A 357 -5.51 5.53 -19.41
N LEU A 358 -5.34 4.39 -20.09
CA LEU A 358 -5.85 4.17 -21.44
C LEU A 358 -7.38 4.27 -21.53
N LEU A 359 -8.13 3.60 -20.64
CA LEU A 359 -9.59 3.69 -20.59
C LEU A 359 -10.08 5.11 -20.26
N GLN A 360 -9.42 5.79 -19.34
CA GLN A 360 -9.70 7.21 -19.02
C GLN A 360 -9.44 8.11 -20.23
N THR A 361 -8.37 7.83 -20.98
CA THR A 361 -8.05 8.52 -22.23
C THR A 361 -9.16 8.31 -23.28
N ILE A 362 -9.62 7.06 -23.48
CA ILE A 362 -10.77 6.74 -24.34
C ILE A 362 -12.03 7.51 -23.90
N SER A 363 -12.32 7.53 -22.59
CA SER A 363 -13.45 8.28 -22.03
C SER A 363 -13.38 9.77 -22.34
N LEU A 364 -12.20 10.38 -22.21
CA LEU A 364 -11.98 11.79 -22.52
C LEU A 364 -12.17 12.11 -24.01
N PHE A 365 -11.67 11.26 -24.91
CA PHE A 365 -11.96 11.39 -26.34
C PHE A 365 -13.47 11.38 -26.61
N HIS A 366 -14.20 10.45 -25.98
CA HIS A 366 -15.64 10.34 -26.14
C HIS A 366 -16.38 11.56 -25.56
N LYS A 367 -15.95 12.07 -24.41
CA LYS A 367 -16.49 13.30 -23.79
C LYS A 367 -16.32 14.53 -24.69
N ARG A 368 -15.23 14.57 -25.46
CA ARG A 368 -14.95 15.59 -26.48
C ARG A 368 -15.59 15.30 -27.85
N ARG A 369 -16.26 14.14 -28.02
CA ARG A 369 -16.81 13.65 -29.31
C ARG A 369 -15.75 13.42 -30.39
N GLU A 370 -14.50 13.19 -29.98
CA GLU A 370 -13.39 12.86 -30.87
C GLU A 370 -13.38 11.33 -31.14
N TRP A 371 -14.48 10.80 -31.67
CA TRP A 371 -14.70 9.34 -31.80
C TRP A 371 -13.67 8.63 -32.67
N MET A 372 -13.22 9.27 -33.75
CA MET A 372 -12.19 8.67 -34.61
C MET A 372 -10.81 8.66 -33.95
N ALA A 373 -10.55 9.62 -33.05
CA ALA A 373 -9.28 9.67 -32.32
C ALA A 373 -9.20 8.62 -31.21
N SER A 374 -10.35 8.12 -30.70
CA SER A 374 -10.35 7.02 -29.72
C SER A 374 -10.14 5.64 -30.35
N VAL A 375 -10.32 5.47 -31.67
CA VAL A 375 -10.21 4.17 -32.34
C VAL A 375 -8.88 3.47 -32.05
N PRO A 376 -7.69 4.08 -32.28
CA PRO A 376 -6.42 3.41 -32.00
C PRO A 376 -6.24 3.01 -30.53
N ALA A 377 -6.73 3.84 -29.61
CA ALA A 377 -6.69 3.56 -28.17
C ALA A 377 -7.60 2.38 -27.78
N MET A 378 -8.79 2.30 -28.37
CA MET A 378 -9.71 1.19 -28.19
C MET A 378 -9.16 -0.11 -28.79
N GLU A 379 -8.48 -0.05 -29.93
CA GLU A 379 -7.83 -1.21 -30.55
C GLU A 379 -6.68 -1.74 -29.70
N SER A 380 -5.76 -0.87 -29.28
CA SER A 380 -4.65 -1.27 -28.41
C SER A 380 -5.14 -1.87 -27.09
N TYR A 381 -6.23 -1.34 -26.54
CA TYR A 381 -6.87 -1.93 -25.36
C TYR A 381 -7.37 -3.36 -25.62
N LEU A 382 -7.96 -3.62 -26.78
CA LEU A 382 -8.50 -4.94 -27.15
C LEU A 382 -7.40 -5.95 -27.50
N GLU A 383 -6.30 -5.54 -28.12
CA GLU A 383 -5.15 -6.41 -28.41
C GLU A 383 -4.62 -7.10 -27.14
N HIS A 384 -4.65 -6.39 -26.01
CA HIS A 384 -4.10 -6.86 -24.74
C HIS A 384 -5.13 -7.51 -23.80
N ASN A 385 -6.44 -7.37 -24.10
CA ASN A 385 -7.54 -7.88 -23.26
C ASN A 385 -8.46 -8.84 -24.07
N GLY A 386 -7.88 -9.53 -25.04
CA GLY A 386 -8.48 -10.05 -26.28
C GLY A 386 -9.67 -11.02 -26.24
N ASP A 387 -10.05 -11.59 -25.10
CA ASP A 387 -10.99 -12.73 -25.12
C ASP A 387 -12.24 -12.59 -24.25
N GLN A 388 -12.39 -11.51 -23.49
CA GLN A 388 -13.62 -11.29 -22.70
C GLN A 388 -14.64 -10.44 -23.48
N PRO A 389 -15.97 -10.67 -23.28
CA PRO A 389 -17.01 -9.78 -23.79
C PRO A 389 -16.74 -8.38 -23.24
N ASN A 390 -16.25 -7.52 -24.11
CA ASN A 390 -15.78 -6.21 -23.72
C ASN A 390 -16.74 -5.16 -24.27
N PRO A 391 -17.42 -4.38 -23.42
CA PRO A 391 -18.23 -3.26 -23.88
C PRO A 391 -17.44 -2.28 -24.78
N VAL A 392 -16.11 -2.20 -24.65
CA VAL A 392 -15.24 -1.46 -25.58
C VAL A 392 -15.29 -2.04 -27.00
N ARG A 393 -15.33 -3.37 -27.16
CA ARG A 393 -15.45 -4.06 -28.46
C ARG A 393 -16.76 -3.72 -29.16
N LEU A 394 -17.89 -3.80 -28.45
CA LEU A 394 -19.19 -3.41 -28.99
C LEU A 394 -19.24 -1.92 -29.35
N LYS A 395 -18.64 -1.06 -28.52
CA LYS A 395 -18.59 0.38 -28.79
C LYS A 395 -17.68 0.71 -29.97
N LEU A 396 -16.56 0.02 -30.11
CA LEU A 396 -15.65 0.17 -31.25
C LEU A 396 -16.35 -0.27 -32.54
N ALA A 397 -17.01 -1.43 -32.53
CA ALA A 397 -17.82 -1.88 -33.66
C ALA A 397 -18.90 -0.86 -34.04
N GLN A 398 -19.57 -0.25 -33.04
CA GLN A 398 -20.52 0.84 -33.29
C GLN A 398 -19.86 2.04 -33.97
N ILE A 399 -18.72 2.52 -33.47
CA ILE A 399 -17.99 3.67 -34.06
C ILE A 399 -17.56 3.35 -35.49
N LEU A 400 -17.00 2.16 -35.72
CA LEU A 400 -16.55 1.74 -37.04
C LEU A 400 -17.70 1.65 -38.06
N LEU A 401 -18.86 1.16 -37.63
CA LEU A 401 -20.03 1.03 -38.48
C LEU A 401 -20.74 2.37 -38.73
N GLU A 402 -21.05 3.12 -37.66
CA GLU A 402 -21.87 4.32 -37.73
C GLU A 402 -21.08 5.55 -38.20
N ILE A 403 -19.80 5.67 -37.82
CA ILE A 403 -18.96 6.86 -38.04
C ILE A 403 -17.88 6.59 -39.10
N ALA A 404 -17.04 5.57 -38.90
CA ALA A 404 -15.93 5.30 -39.81
C ALA A 404 -16.36 4.70 -41.17
N LYS A 405 -17.60 4.19 -41.26
CA LYS A 405 -18.15 3.49 -42.43
C LYS A 405 -17.29 2.31 -42.89
N GLN A 406 -16.77 1.55 -41.91
CA GLN A 406 -15.93 0.36 -42.13
C GLN A 406 -16.66 -0.90 -41.63
N PRO A 407 -17.66 -1.40 -42.39
CA PRO A 407 -18.49 -2.51 -41.95
C PRO A 407 -17.72 -3.81 -41.76
N ASP A 408 -16.69 -4.08 -42.57
CA ASP A 408 -15.91 -5.32 -42.49
C ASP A 408 -15.12 -5.40 -41.17
N ARG A 409 -14.50 -4.28 -40.75
CA ARG A 409 -13.81 -4.19 -39.46
C ARG A 409 -14.79 -4.30 -38.28
N ALA A 410 -15.98 -3.69 -38.41
CA ALA A 410 -17.02 -3.84 -37.40
C ALA A 410 -17.51 -5.30 -37.29
N ALA A 411 -17.67 -6.00 -38.42
CA ALA A 411 -18.04 -7.41 -38.46
C ALA A 411 -17.00 -8.30 -37.77
N ALA A 412 -15.71 -8.10 -38.07
CA ALA A 412 -14.60 -8.83 -37.45
C ALA A 412 -14.55 -8.68 -35.92
N LEU A 413 -14.92 -7.51 -35.39
CA LEU A 413 -15.02 -7.29 -33.94
C LEU A 413 -16.24 -7.96 -33.31
N LEU A 414 -17.31 -8.21 -34.06
CA LEU A 414 -18.54 -8.82 -33.55
C LEU A 414 -18.53 -10.35 -33.63
N GLU A 415 -17.77 -10.94 -34.56
CA GLU A 415 -17.65 -12.37 -34.77
C GLU A 415 -17.23 -13.18 -33.52
N PRO A 416 -16.17 -12.81 -32.77
CA PRO A 416 -15.72 -13.57 -31.60
C PRO A 416 -16.60 -13.43 -30.35
N ILE A 417 -17.72 -12.71 -30.40
CA ILE A 417 -18.56 -12.45 -29.20
C ILE A 417 -19.54 -13.61 -28.96
N GLU A 418 -19.37 -14.32 -27.84
CA GLU A 418 -20.36 -15.27 -27.35
C GLU A 418 -21.57 -14.55 -26.74
N VAL A 419 -22.71 -14.58 -27.43
CA VAL A 419 -23.94 -13.89 -27.00
C VAL A 419 -24.42 -14.32 -25.61
N ALA A 420 -24.16 -15.57 -25.21
CA ALA A 420 -24.53 -16.10 -23.90
C ALA A 420 -23.81 -15.40 -22.72
N GLN A 421 -22.67 -14.75 -22.98
CA GLN A 421 -21.89 -14.03 -21.98
C GLN A 421 -22.28 -12.55 -21.86
N LEU A 422 -23.17 -12.05 -22.73
CA LEU A 422 -23.61 -10.65 -22.74
C LEU A 422 -24.75 -10.42 -21.75
N ASN A 423 -24.74 -9.25 -21.10
CA ASN A 423 -25.93 -8.80 -20.37
C ASN A 423 -27.05 -8.38 -21.36
N GLU A 424 -28.29 -8.27 -20.88
CA GLU A 424 -29.45 -7.96 -21.74
C GLU A 424 -29.26 -6.73 -22.65
N ARG A 425 -28.57 -5.69 -22.16
CA ARG A 425 -28.36 -4.45 -22.90
C ARG A 425 -27.28 -4.58 -23.95
N GLU A 426 -26.20 -5.29 -23.64
CA GLU A 426 -25.15 -5.61 -24.58
C GLU A 426 -25.66 -6.52 -25.69
N ALA A 427 -26.47 -7.53 -25.34
CA ALA A 427 -27.13 -8.39 -26.30
C ALA A 427 -28.03 -7.59 -27.25
N ALA A 428 -28.82 -6.63 -26.74
CA ALA A 428 -29.63 -5.75 -27.58
C ALA A 428 -28.78 -4.87 -28.52
N LEU A 429 -27.67 -4.30 -28.04
CA LEU A 429 -26.75 -3.52 -28.87
C LEU A 429 -26.06 -4.39 -29.93
N TYR A 430 -25.60 -5.58 -29.55
CA TYR A 430 -25.01 -6.55 -30.45
C TYR A 430 -25.96 -6.91 -31.59
N GLN A 431 -27.22 -7.25 -31.27
CA GLN A 431 -28.23 -7.57 -32.29
C GLN A 431 -28.50 -6.38 -33.21
N LYS A 432 -28.60 -5.17 -32.66
CA LYS A 432 -28.76 -3.95 -33.46
C LYS A 432 -27.59 -3.76 -34.43
N LEU A 433 -26.35 -3.86 -33.96
CA LEU A 433 -25.16 -3.71 -34.78
C LEU A 433 -25.08 -4.79 -35.86
N LYS A 434 -25.35 -6.05 -35.50
CA LYS A 434 -25.35 -7.18 -36.43
C LYS A 434 -26.39 -7.03 -37.53
N SER A 435 -27.60 -6.56 -37.20
CA SER A 435 -28.65 -6.26 -38.19
C SER A 435 -28.34 -5.06 -39.10
N SER A 436 -27.42 -4.20 -38.68
CA SER A 436 -27.00 -3.00 -39.43
C SER A 436 -25.78 -3.25 -40.32
N LEU A 437 -25.18 -4.44 -40.25
CA LEU A 437 -24.13 -4.84 -41.19
C LEU A 437 -24.77 -5.10 -42.57
N PRO A 438 -24.12 -4.68 -43.66
CA PRO A 438 -24.58 -5.01 -44.99
C PRO A 438 -24.64 -6.53 -45.15
N THR A 439 -25.82 -7.06 -45.47
CA THR A 439 -25.98 -8.45 -45.88
C THR A 439 -25.22 -8.62 -47.19
N GLY A 440 -24.18 -9.46 -47.20
CA GLY A 440 -23.43 -9.77 -48.39
C GLY A 440 -24.32 -10.41 -49.46
N GLU A 441 -24.86 -9.59 -50.36
CA GLU A 441 -25.30 -10.01 -51.69
C GLU A 441 -24.60 -9.13 -52.73
N ALA A 442 -24.07 -9.81 -53.77
CA ALA A 442 -23.20 -9.36 -54.85
C ALA A 442 -21.72 -9.20 -54.44
N THR A 443 -20.79 -10.07 -54.85
CA THR A 443 -20.55 -10.51 -56.23
C THR A 443 -20.20 -11.99 -56.35
N SER A 444 -20.95 -12.70 -57.20
CA SER A 444 -20.53 -13.91 -57.92
C SER A 444 -19.40 -13.61 -58.90
#